data_AF-A0A2E7VLX0-F1
#
_entry.id   AF-A0A2E7VLX0-F1
#
_cell.length_a   1.000
_cell.length_b   1.000
_cell.length_c   1.000
_cell.angle_alpha   90.00
_cell.angle_beta   90.00
_cell.angle_gamma   90.00
#
_symmetry.space_group_name_H-M   'P 1'
#
loop_
_entity.id
_entity.type
_entity.pdbx_description
1 polymer ?
#
loop_
_entity_poly.entity_id
_entity_poly.type
_entity_poly.pdbx_seq_one_letter_code
_entity_poly.pdbx_strand_id
1 'polypeptide(L)'
;MERKTSVKDWASTDANSLPDGSWETMMKRVANFHEKHSFSNAENNGHDMGYRIALTVEELGELSAAITKGKPKSEASEELADLLILILGHSLAMDVDLESEFHKKMDKIMKRESKRGGLGIRVTEYRD
;
A
#
# COMPACT_ATOMS: atom_id res chain seq x y z
N MET A 1 -3.46 21.13 -9.44
CA MET A 1 -4.59 20.21 -9.17
C MET A 1 -4.62 19.96 -7.68
N GLU A 2 -5.81 19.96 -7.08
CA GLU A 2 -6.01 19.56 -5.69
C GLU A 2 -5.67 18.07 -5.55
N ARG A 3 -4.89 17.73 -4.53
CA ARG A 3 -4.43 16.35 -4.30
C ARG A 3 -5.50 15.59 -3.52
N LYS A 4 -5.85 14.40 -4.00
CA LYS A 4 -6.90 13.55 -3.42
C LYS A 4 -6.29 12.67 -2.33
N THR A 5 -6.90 12.68 -1.16
CA THR A 5 -6.39 11.92 -0.01
C THR A 5 -7.46 11.04 0.63
N SER A 6 -8.73 11.42 0.55
CA SER A 6 -9.82 10.73 1.25
C SER A 6 -10.56 9.74 0.35
N VAL A 7 -11.29 8.81 0.98
CA VAL A 7 -12.18 7.86 0.27
C VAL A 7 -13.15 8.60 -0.64
N LYS A 8 -13.73 9.72 -0.18
CA LYS A 8 -14.73 10.48 -0.93
C LYS A 8 -14.14 11.10 -2.20
N ASP A 9 -12.92 11.63 -2.13
CA ASP A 9 -12.25 12.25 -3.28
C ASP A 9 -11.93 11.21 -4.37
N TRP A 10 -11.53 10.02 -3.94
CA TRP A 10 -11.18 8.92 -4.85
C TRP A 10 -12.40 8.20 -5.43
N ALA A 11 -13.44 7.96 -4.62
CA ALA A 11 -14.66 7.30 -5.09
C ALA A 11 -15.43 8.14 -6.14
N SER A 12 -15.38 9.47 -6.01
CA SER A 12 -16.03 10.41 -6.93
C SER A 12 -15.22 10.75 -8.18
N THR A 13 -14.01 10.22 -8.34
CA THR A 13 -13.13 10.51 -9.49
C THR A 13 -13.67 9.86 -10.78
N ASP A 14 -13.52 10.52 -11.94
CA ASP A 14 -13.94 10.01 -13.26
C ASP A 14 -13.06 8.89 -13.85
N ALA A 15 -12.04 8.44 -13.11
CA ALA A 15 -11.12 7.38 -13.56
C ALA A 15 -11.87 6.08 -13.90
N ASN A 16 -11.33 5.33 -14.86
CA ASN A 16 -11.91 4.05 -15.28
C ASN A 16 -11.80 3.02 -14.14
N SER A 17 -12.72 2.04 -14.11
CA SER A 17 -12.70 0.90 -13.19
C SER A 17 -11.93 -0.31 -13.75
N LEU A 18 -11.62 -0.30 -15.04
CA LEU A 18 -10.81 -1.33 -15.70
C LEU A 18 -9.32 -1.08 -15.51
N PRO A 19 -8.49 -2.13 -15.37
CA PRO A 19 -7.04 -1.97 -15.28
C PRO A 19 -6.46 -1.24 -16.49
N ASP A 20 -5.81 -0.10 -16.26
CA ASP A 20 -5.17 0.73 -17.29
C ASP A 20 -3.71 1.09 -16.95
N GLY A 21 -3.20 0.56 -15.83
CA GLY A 21 -1.86 0.84 -15.32
C GLY A 21 -1.73 2.16 -14.56
N SER A 22 -2.83 2.90 -14.35
CA SER A 22 -2.81 4.17 -13.64
C SER A 22 -2.93 4.01 -12.11
N TRP A 23 -2.23 4.88 -11.39
CA TRP A 23 -2.37 5.02 -9.94
C TRP A 23 -3.81 5.40 -9.56
N GLU A 24 -4.44 6.26 -10.34
CA GLU A 24 -5.80 6.74 -10.08
C GLU A 24 -6.83 5.61 -10.10
N THR A 25 -6.74 4.68 -11.06
CA THR A 25 -7.62 3.52 -11.12
C THR A 25 -7.40 2.59 -9.92
N MET A 26 -6.15 2.37 -9.49
CA MET A 26 -5.87 1.58 -8.29
C MET A 26 -6.51 2.21 -7.05
N MET A 27 -6.26 3.50 -6.82
CA MET A 27 -6.82 4.24 -5.68
C MET A 27 -8.34 4.27 -5.69
N LYS A 28 -8.97 4.52 -6.86
CA LYS A 28 -10.43 4.50 -7.00
C LYS A 28 -11.02 3.13 -6.66
N ARG A 29 -10.39 2.03 -7.10
CA ARG A 29 -10.87 0.67 -6.78
C ARG A 29 -10.80 0.38 -5.28
N VAL A 30 -9.73 0.77 -4.60
CA VAL A 30 -9.58 0.60 -3.14
C VAL A 30 -10.55 1.52 -2.38
N ALA A 31 -10.74 2.76 -2.83
CA ALA A 31 -11.71 3.68 -2.22
C ALA A 31 -13.15 3.17 -2.33
N ASN A 32 -13.55 2.65 -3.50
CA ASN A 32 -14.86 2.04 -3.69
C ASN A 32 -15.05 0.80 -2.80
N PHE A 33 -13.99 0.03 -2.56
CA PHE A 33 -14.03 -1.09 -1.62
C PHE A 33 -14.26 -0.60 -0.17
N HIS A 34 -13.55 0.45 0.25
CA HIS A 34 -13.74 1.06 1.57
C HIS A 34 -15.15 1.64 1.75
N GLU A 35 -15.71 2.30 0.73
CA GLU A 35 -17.06 2.84 0.74
C GLU A 35 -18.11 1.72 0.81
N LYS A 36 -17.98 0.71 -0.06
CA LYS A 36 -18.90 -0.44 -0.11
C LYS A 36 -19.04 -1.13 1.25
N HIS A 37 -17.95 -1.24 2.00
CA HIS A 37 -17.91 -1.88 3.31
C HIS A 37 -18.01 -0.89 4.48
N SER A 38 -18.19 0.40 4.20
CA SER A 38 -18.32 1.46 5.21
C SER A 38 -17.21 1.41 6.27
N PHE A 39 -15.95 1.23 5.86
CA PHE A 39 -14.83 1.08 6.79
C PHE A 39 -14.53 2.34 7.62
N SER A 40 -14.94 3.52 7.13
CA SER A 40 -14.84 4.77 7.88
C SER A 40 -15.91 4.91 8.98
N ASN A 41 -16.92 4.05 9.00
CA ASN A 41 -17.89 4.03 10.09
C ASN A 41 -17.20 3.49 11.35
N ALA A 42 -17.29 4.26 12.45
CA ALA A 42 -16.70 3.89 13.74
C ALA A 42 -17.19 2.52 14.25
N GLU A 43 -18.41 2.11 13.93
CA GLU A 43 -18.94 0.79 14.29
C GLU A 43 -18.21 -0.37 13.60
N ASN A 44 -17.69 -0.14 12.39
CA ASN A 44 -16.97 -1.13 11.60
C ASN A 44 -15.45 -1.15 11.87
N ASN A 45 -14.93 -0.09 12.51
CA ASN A 45 -13.54 0.05 12.94
C ASN A 45 -12.48 -0.16 11.83
N GLY A 46 -12.86 -0.10 10.55
CA GLY A 46 -12.00 -0.48 9.43
C GLY A 46 -10.88 0.54 9.12
N HIS A 47 -11.00 1.76 9.63
CA HIS A 47 -9.98 2.82 9.54
C HIS A 47 -9.13 2.94 10.81
N ASP A 48 -9.35 2.13 11.84
CA ASP A 48 -8.47 2.10 13.01
C ASP A 48 -7.07 1.59 12.62
N MET A 49 -6.05 2.39 12.87
CA MET A 49 -4.69 2.07 12.41
C MET A 49 -4.09 0.88 13.14
N GLY A 50 -4.50 0.59 14.38
CA GLY A 50 -4.08 -0.63 15.07
C GLY A 50 -4.59 -1.88 14.35
N TYR A 51 -5.88 -1.88 14.01
CA TYR A 51 -6.52 -2.96 13.26
C TYR A 51 -5.92 -3.12 11.85
N ARG A 52 -5.70 -2.02 11.11
CA ARG A 52 -5.12 -2.09 9.77
C ARG A 52 -3.68 -2.63 9.76
N ILE A 53 -2.88 -2.26 10.76
CA ILE A 53 -1.54 -2.83 10.93
C ILE A 53 -1.61 -4.31 11.26
N ALA A 54 -2.58 -4.75 12.07
CA ALA A 54 -2.78 -6.17 12.34
C ALA A 54 -3.08 -6.98 11.06
N LEU A 55 -3.99 -6.48 10.21
CA LEU A 55 -4.25 -7.09 8.89
C LEU A 55 -3.00 -7.13 8.01
N THR A 56 -2.20 -6.07 8.03
CA THR A 56 -0.94 -6.04 7.25
C THR A 56 0.06 -7.08 7.71
N VAL A 57 0.13 -7.34 9.02
CA VAL A 57 0.99 -8.38 9.58
C VAL A 57 0.50 -9.77 9.18
N GLU A 58 -0.82 -9.97 9.12
CA GLU A 58 -1.43 -11.21 8.62
C GLU A 58 -1.02 -11.48 7.17
N GLU A 59 -1.28 -10.55 6.24
CA GLU A 59 -0.93 -10.70 4.81
C GLU A 59 0.59 -10.83 4.58
N LEU A 60 1.40 -10.15 5.39
CA LEU A 60 2.85 -10.31 5.34
C LEU A 60 3.28 -11.73 5.75
N GLY A 61 2.57 -12.32 6.72
CA GLY A 61 2.73 -13.71 7.11
C GLY A 61 2.37 -14.68 5.99
N GLU A 62 1.29 -14.41 5.25
CA GLU A 62 0.85 -15.20 4.10
C GLU A 62 1.87 -15.13 2.96
N LEU A 63 2.33 -13.93 2.59
CA LEU A 63 3.41 -13.76 1.61
C LEU A 63 4.70 -14.49 2.04
N SER A 64 5.09 -14.37 3.31
CA SER A 64 6.26 -15.06 3.85
C SER A 64 6.11 -16.57 3.75
N ALA A 65 4.93 -17.11 4.07
CA ALA A 65 4.63 -18.54 3.94
C ALA A 65 4.65 -18.99 2.47
N ALA A 66 4.10 -18.19 1.54
CA ALA A 66 4.13 -18.50 0.12
C ALA A 66 5.57 -18.62 -0.41
N ILE A 67 6.44 -17.68 -0.06
CA ILE A 67 7.85 -17.67 -0.47
C ILE A 67 8.63 -18.82 0.19
N THR A 68 8.57 -18.94 1.52
CA THR A 68 9.41 -19.89 2.27
C THR A 68 9.02 -21.35 2.05
N LYS A 69 7.76 -21.61 1.73
CA LYS A 69 7.26 -22.96 1.40
C LYS A 69 7.36 -23.30 -0.09
N GLY A 70 7.94 -22.42 -0.91
CA GLY A 70 8.12 -22.65 -2.34
C GLY A 70 6.80 -22.80 -3.10
N LYS A 71 5.78 -22.03 -2.70
CA LYS A 71 4.48 -22.02 -3.39
C LYS A 71 4.62 -21.49 -4.83
N PRO A 72 3.65 -21.80 -5.72
CA PRO A 72 3.58 -21.21 -7.04
C PRO A 72 3.72 -19.68 -7.01
N LYS A 73 4.38 -19.13 -8.03
CA LYS A 73 4.56 -17.68 -8.16
C LYS A 73 3.25 -16.90 -8.15
N SER A 74 2.16 -17.52 -8.63
CA SER A 74 0.82 -16.93 -8.62
C SER A 74 0.32 -16.66 -7.20
N GLU A 75 0.48 -17.63 -6.27
CA GLU A 75 0.13 -17.44 -4.86
C GLU A 75 0.95 -16.28 -4.27
N ALA A 76 2.28 -16.31 -4.41
CA ALA A 76 3.12 -15.23 -3.89
C ALA A 76 2.82 -13.85 -4.51
N SER A 77 2.35 -13.79 -5.76
CA SER A 77 1.96 -12.53 -6.40
C SER A 77 0.61 -12.00 -5.93
N GLU A 78 -0.29 -12.88 -5.50
CA GLU A 78 -1.57 -12.53 -4.90
C GLU A 78 -1.35 -11.90 -3.53
N GLU A 79 -0.59 -12.57 -2.64
CA GLU A 79 -0.26 -12.02 -1.31
C GLU A 79 0.49 -10.68 -1.38
N LEU A 80 1.33 -10.51 -2.40
CA LEU A 80 2.02 -9.24 -2.66
C LEU A 80 1.04 -8.13 -3.08
N ALA A 81 0.00 -8.48 -3.83
CA ALA A 81 -1.05 -7.55 -4.21
C ALA A 81 -1.93 -7.18 -3.00
N ASP A 82 -2.20 -8.11 -2.09
CA ASP A 82 -2.97 -7.85 -0.87
C ASP A 82 -2.24 -6.87 0.05
N LEU A 83 -0.93 -7.01 0.21
CA LEU A 83 -0.09 -6.01 0.89
C LEU A 83 -0.21 -4.63 0.25
N LEU A 84 -0.18 -4.55 -1.09
CA LEU A 84 -0.31 -3.27 -1.80
C LEU A 84 -1.70 -2.66 -1.56
N ILE A 85 -2.77 -3.46 -1.66
CA ILE A 85 -4.15 -3.01 -1.40
C ILE A 85 -4.29 -2.47 0.02
N LEU A 86 -3.73 -3.17 1.00
CA LEU A 86 -3.72 -2.70 2.38
C LEU A 86 -2.99 -1.36 2.48
N ILE A 87 -1.78 -1.22 1.94
CA ILE A 87 -0.99 0.02 1.94
C ILE A 87 -1.78 1.20 1.35
N LEU A 88 -2.42 1.02 0.19
CA LEU A 88 -3.29 2.06 -0.41
C LEU A 88 -4.48 2.38 0.50
N GLY A 89 -5.07 1.37 1.15
CA GLY A 89 -6.14 1.58 2.10
C GLY A 89 -5.68 2.30 3.39
N HIS A 90 -4.44 2.13 3.84
CA HIS A 90 -3.89 2.92 4.95
C HIS A 90 -3.81 4.39 4.57
N SER A 91 -3.36 4.72 3.35
CA SER A 91 -3.30 6.13 2.96
C SER A 91 -4.68 6.78 2.93
N LEU A 92 -5.72 6.03 2.57
CA LEU A 92 -7.11 6.50 2.69
C LEU A 92 -7.56 6.68 4.14
N ALA A 93 -7.21 5.75 5.04
CA ALA A 93 -7.58 5.85 6.47
C ALA A 93 -6.82 6.97 7.20
N MET A 94 -5.64 7.34 6.70
CA MET A 94 -4.78 8.38 7.27
C MET A 94 -4.94 9.75 6.58
N ASP A 95 -5.75 9.84 5.51
CA ASP A 95 -5.84 11.01 4.63
C ASP A 95 -4.47 11.50 4.12
N VAL A 96 -3.63 10.57 3.63
CA VAL A 96 -2.27 10.85 3.13
C VAL A 96 -2.20 10.76 1.61
N ASP A 97 -1.56 11.75 0.98
CA ASP A 97 -1.14 11.69 -0.43
C ASP A 97 0.10 10.78 -0.58
N LEU A 98 -0.16 9.47 -0.64
CA LEU A 98 0.89 8.46 -0.68
C LEU A 98 1.75 8.51 -1.95
N GLU A 99 1.20 8.92 -3.09
CA GLU A 99 1.97 9.08 -4.33
C GLU A 99 3.05 10.15 -4.16
N SER A 100 2.66 11.32 -3.61
CA SER A 100 3.59 12.41 -3.33
C SER A 100 4.65 12.02 -2.30
N GLU A 101 4.24 11.37 -1.21
CA GLU A 101 5.20 10.87 -0.20
C GLU A 101 6.14 9.80 -0.76
N PHE A 102 5.65 8.92 -1.64
CA PHE A 102 6.48 7.95 -2.35
C PHE A 102 7.55 8.65 -3.18
N HIS A 103 7.19 9.62 -4.02
CA HIS A 103 8.16 10.33 -4.86
C HIS A 103 9.19 11.11 -4.03
N LYS A 104 8.74 11.86 -3.01
CA LYS A 104 9.65 12.56 -2.08
C LYS A 104 10.64 11.58 -1.43
N LYS A 105 10.15 10.40 -1.03
CA LYS A 105 11.00 9.38 -0.43
C LYS A 105 11.99 8.80 -1.43
N MET A 106 11.56 8.51 -2.66
CA MET A 106 12.41 8.02 -3.74
C MET A 106 13.54 8.99 -4.06
N ASP A 107 13.22 10.29 -4.22
CA ASP A 107 14.21 11.35 -4.47
C ASP A 107 15.29 11.42 -3.38
N LYS A 108 14.89 11.15 -2.13
CA LYS A 108 15.81 11.10 -0.99
C LYS A 108 16.66 9.84 -1.00
N ILE A 109 16.07 8.64 -1.18
CA ILE A 109 16.82 7.38 -1.07
C ILE A 109 17.73 7.12 -2.28
N MET A 110 17.40 7.63 -3.47
CA MET A 110 18.22 7.49 -4.68
C MET A 110 19.58 8.19 -4.57
N LYS A 111 19.74 9.13 -3.63
CA LYS A 111 21.00 9.83 -3.36
C LYS A 111 21.91 9.09 -2.38
N ARG A 112 21.43 7.98 -1.78
CA ARG A 112 22.15 7.26 -0.74
C ARG A 112 23.15 6.28 -1.35
N GLU A 113 24.27 6.11 -0.67
CA GLU A 113 25.22 5.06 -1.01
C GLU A 113 24.65 3.68 -0.66
N SER A 114 24.98 2.69 -1.49
CA SER A 114 24.67 1.29 -1.23
C SER A 114 25.82 0.62 -0.49
N LYS A 115 25.52 -0.13 0.58
CA LYS A 115 26.48 -0.98 1.30
C LYS A 115 26.09 -2.45 1.15
N ARG A 116 27.07 -3.36 0.98
CA ARG A 116 26.82 -4.80 0.97
C ARG A 116 26.88 -5.34 2.40
N GLY A 117 25.77 -5.88 2.90
CA GLY A 117 25.67 -6.64 4.15
C GLY A 117 25.60 -8.15 3.91
N GLY A 118 25.46 -8.92 5.00
CA GLY A 118 25.46 -10.39 4.95
C GLY A 118 24.32 -11.02 4.14
N LEU A 119 23.19 -10.33 4.03
CA LEU A 119 22.00 -10.79 3.29
C LEU A 119 21.83 -10.11 1.91
N GLY A 120 22.75 -9.23 1.51
CA GLY A 120 22.67 -8.53 0.23
C GLY A 120 23.03 -7.06 0.30
N ILE A 121 22.65 -6.30 -0.72
CA ILE A 121 22.88 -4.86 -0.78
C ILE A 121 21.79 -4.12 -0.02
N ARG A 122 22.17 -3.15 0.80
CA ARG A 122 21.27 -2.26 1.54
C ARG A 122 21.58 -0.80 1.21
N VAL A 123 20.52 -0.02 0.98
CA VAL A 123 20.61 1.45 0.81
C VAL A 123 20.34 2.09 2.17
N THR A 124 21.30 2.84 2.72
CA THR A 124 21.21 3.39 4.08
C THR A 124 21.81 4.79 4.19
N GLU A 125 21.23 5.62 5.08
CA GLU A 125 21.76 6.92 5.48
C GLU A 125 22.80 6.82 6.59
N TYR A 126 22.82 5.69 7.32
CA TYR A 126 23.66 5.52 8.50
C TYR A 126 25.11 5.23 8.12
N ARG A 127 25.98 6.15 8.54
CA ARG A 127 27.44 6.00 8.59
C ARG A 127 27.84 5.40 9.94
N ASP A 128 27.26 4.24 10.26
CA ASP A 128 27.89 3.34 11.22
C ASP A 128 29.08 2.66 10.52
#